data_AF-A0A840S6C2-F1
#
_entry.id   AF-A0A840S6C2-F1
#
_cell.length_a   1.000
_cell.length_b   1.000
_cell.length_c   1.000
_cell.angle_alpha   90.00
_cell.angle_beta   90.00
_cell.angle_gamma   90.00
#
_symmetry.space_group_name_H-M   'P 1'
#
loop_
_entity.id
_entity.type
_entity.pdbx_description
1 polymer ?
#
loop_
_entity_poly.entity_id
_entity_poly.type
_entity_poly.pdbx_seq_one_letter_code
_entity_poly.pdbx_strand_id
1 'polypeptide(L)'
;MTRQLILCCDGTNNNLTGAAHDTHVVRIAEMLACNPDAERLVFYDPGVGHAATLPGGTLWEQLKLWRDRVNGLAFGQGVFENILECYRFLMLNYRPGDQLFFFGFSRGAFTARSVAGMVNLFGIPAASHENMLPTLLHLYFSQRGDAGQFDAVSQQARTLFVPPERRQVPVHFVGVWDTVASVGLWPFGLRFTARPVAAGKAFVHVRHALALDEHRAPFEPRLYEDANGPLRSRDGQLGSIKQVWFRGAHADVGGGYPWREAGAAEAALGWMLSEAITCGLRLRAGDQPLQDEDDVLRALTTRQGPRAEARPLRPQLHDELADGPAWALTGQRLRAARQGEEHPSVAARDARWPQDTVWPQRATRPIDRACWILLPFLWLWMGVLLTGFGRGSPGDWTQFQAQLGAILAAPTQYALWQLSAGWLPGPRALGDPAVLSALAVESGFIAAYALLLARMLSRAFARAAGLRRLGQAADPLMQRLGQALPLLVGADLLETGLCALSYAFVGSGLDWLAPLLRLLIVPVAAAKFIGLGGCAMLFWRGLRS
;
A
#
# COMPACT_ATOMS: atom_id res chain seq x y z
N MET A 1 38.64 -6.48 9.28
CA MET A 1 37.41 -7.01 8.66
C MET A 1 36.75 -5.89 7.88
N THR A 2 35.99 -6.19 6.83
CA THR A 2 35.29 -5.15 6.05
C THR A 2 34.10 -4.60 6.85
N ARG A 3 33.98 -3.28 6.92
CA ARG A 3 32.92 -2.59 7.66
C ARG A 3 31.57 -2.72 6.94
N GLN A 4 30.49 -2.89 7.71
CA GLN A 4 29.13 -3.09 7.21
C GLN A 4 28.26 -1.86 7.49
N LEU A 5 27.69 -1.26 6.44
CA LEU A 5 26.68 -0.21 6.55
C LEU A 5 25.32 -0.82 6.24
N ILE A 6 24.43 -0.80 7.22
CA ILE A 6 23.13 -1.46 7.16
C ILE A 6 22.03 -0.40 7.18
N LEU A 7 21.21 -0.35 6.13
CA LEU A 7 20.01 0.47 6.07
C LEU A 7 18.79 -0.41 6.34
N CYS A 8 18.00 -0.06 7.35
CA CYS A 8 16.75 -0.73 7.71
C CYS A 8 15.58 0.24 7.47
N CYS A 9 14.90 0.09 6.32
CA CYS A 9 13.82 0.99 5.89
C CYS A 9 12.45 0.37 6.13
N ASP A 10 11.65 0.93 7.03
CA ASP A 10 10.37 0.33 7.43
C ASP A 10 9.18 0.72 6.54
N GLY A 11 8.15 -0.11 6.54
CA GLY A 11 6.88 0.16 5.87
C GLY A 11 6.02 1.16 6.64
N THR A 12 5.08 1.80 5.97
CA THR A 12 4.22 2.82 6.59
C THR A 12 3.36 2.29 7.72
N ASN A 13 3.17 3.16 8.70
CA ASN A 13 2.35 2.93 9.89
C ASN A 13 2.96 1.84 10.78
N ASN A 14 4.22 1.48 10.55
CA ASN A 14 5.02 0.60 11.36
C ASN A 14 6.08 1.44 12.09
N ASN A 15 6.05 1.38 13.41
CA ASN A 15 7.00 2.04 14.30
C ASN A 15 7.38 1.06 15.43
N LEU A 16 8.29 1.48 16.30
CA LEU A 16 8.58 0.82 17.57
C LEU A 16 7.28 0.68 18.38
N THR A 17 6.74 -0.54 18.44
CA THR A 17 5.45 -0.82 19.11
C THR A 17 5.62 -1.41 20.50
N GLY A 18 6.83 -1.38 21.05
CA GLY A 18 7.17 -2.08 22.28
C GLY A 18 6.94 -3.58 22.16
N ALA A 19 7.31 -4.16 21.01
CA ALA A 19 7.19 -5.58 20.70
C ALA A 19 5.79 -6.11 20.31
N ALA A 20 4.75 -5.27 20.29
CA ALA A 20 3.38 -5.72 20.05
C ALA A 20 3.07 -6.09 18.58
N HIS A 21 3.55 -5.27 17.63
CA HIS A 21 3.22 -5.30 16.20
C HIS A 21 4.44 -5.00 15.32
N ASP A 22 5.64 -5.43 15.74
CA ASP A 22 6.86 -5.06 15.02
C ASP A 22 6.96 -5.75 13.65
N THR A 23 7.52 -5.02 12.70
CA THR A 23 7.91 -5.56 11.40
C THR A 23 9.22 -6.33 11.49
N HIS A 24 9.54 -7.07 10.44
CA HIS A 24 10.84 -7.69 10.29
C HIS A 24 11.98 -6.67 10.28
N VAL A 25 11.74 -5.46 9.78
CA VAL A 25 12.76 -4.39 9.74
C VAL A 25 13.13 -3.95 11.16
N VAL A 26 12.14 -3.70 12.03
CA VAL A 26 12.38 -3.40 13.45
C VAL A 26 13.09 -4.56 14.12
N ARG A 27 12.61 -5.80 13.92
CA ARG A 27 13.20 -6.98 14.54
C ARG A 27 14.67 -7.18 14.17
N ILE A 28 15.06 -6.90 12.92
CA ILE A 28 16.46 -6.92 12.51
C ILE A 28 17.25 -5.80 13.18
N ALA A 29 16.71 -4.58 13.23
CA ALA A 29 17.36 -3.47 13.93
C ALA A 29 17.61 -3.81 15.41
N GLU A 30 16.64 -4.42 16.10
CA GLU A 30 16.79 -4.92 17.47
C GLU A 30 17.85 -6.03 17.56
N MET A 31 17.90 -6.95 16.60
CA MET A 31 18.95 -7.99 16.53
C MET A 31 20.34 -7.40 16.38
N LEU A 32 20.49 -6.37 15.55
CA LEU A 32 21.77 -5.71 15.35
C LEU A 32 22.16 -4.88 16.59
N ALA A 33 21.21 -4.20 17.22
CA ALA A 33 21.45 -3.37 18.41
C ALA A 33 21.90 -4.20 19.63
N CYS A 34 21.33 -5.40 19.82
CA CYS A 34 21.77 -6.30 20.89
C CYS A 34 23.15 -6.93 20.65
N ASN A 35 23.71 -6.80 19.45
CA ASN A 35 24.99 -7.40 19.07
C ASN A 35 25.92 -6.32 18.46
N PRO A 36 26.41 -5.38 19.29
CA PRO A 36 27.24 -4.28 18.83
C PRO A 36 28.53 -4.80 18.18
N ASP A 37 28.90 -4.18 17.06
CA ASP A 37 30.08 -4.51 16.27
C ASP A 37 30.71 -3.19 15.84
N ALA A 38 31.97 -2.96 16.21
CA ALA A 38 32.70 -1.71 15.90
C ALA A 38 32.83 -1.47 14.39
N GLU A 39 32.78 -2.55 13.60
CA GLU A 39 32.82 -2.53 12.14
C GLU A 39 31.40 -2.56 11.54
N ARG A 40 30.39 -2.07 12.27
CA ARG A 40 29.01 -2.00 11.78
C ARG A 40 28.36 -0.66 12.12
N LEU A 41 27.75 -0.04 11.11
CA LEU A 41 26.88 1.12 11.28
C LEU A 41 25.48 0.75 10.81
N VAL A 42 24.49 1.02 11.64
CA VAL A 42 23.08 0.72 11.36
C VAL A 42 22.31 2.02 11.32
N PHE A 43 21.53 2.21 10.25
CA PHE A 43 20.56 3.28 10.10
C PHE A 43 19.17 2.67 10.05
N TYR A 44 18.27 3.15 10.90
CA TYR A 44 16.87 2.76 10.88
C TYR A 44 16.03 3.95 10.44
N ASP A 45 15.28 3.77 9.36
CA ASP A 45 14.33 4.72 8.82
C ASP A 45 12.91 4.29 9.22
N PRO A 46 12.21 5.08 10.05
CA PRO A 46 10.84 4.78 10.42
C PRO A 46 9.91 4.96 9.23
N GLY A 47 8.87 4.12 9.15
CA GLY A 47 7.91 4.19 8.06
C GLY A 47 7.15 5.51 8.02
N VAL A 48 6.85 6.02 6.82
CA VAL A 48 6.07 7.26 6.66
C VAL A 48 4.70 7.15 7.31
N GLY A 49 4.18 8.22 7.92
CA GLY A 49 2.78 8.32 8.36
C GLY A 49 2.52 8.40 9.86
N HIS A 50 3.52 8.66 10.71
CA HIS A 50 3.22 8.86 12.13
C HIS A 50 4.20 9.75 12.91
N ALA A 51 3.87 11.04 13.03
CA ALA A 51 4.24 11.79 14.22
C ALA A 51 3.45 11.20 15.41
N ALA A 52 4.17 10.50 16.29
CA ALA A 52 3.83 10.08 17.66
C ALA A 52 2.33 10.00 18.07
N THR A 53 1.80 8.78 18.27
CA THR A 53 0.67 8.52 19.16
C THR A 53 1.22 8.57 20.56
N LEU A 54 1.32 9.78 21.10
CA LEU A 54 1.33 9.93 22.54
C LEU A 54 -0.11 9.67 23.03
N PRO A 55 -0.32 8.84 24.06
CA PRO A 55 -1.65 8.63 24.62
C PRO A 55 -2.22 9.96 25.17
N GLY A 56 -3.45 10.33 24.78
CA GLY A 56 -4.15 11.52 25.31
C GLY A 56 -4.82 12.45 24.29
N GLY A 57 -4.73 12.19 22.99
CA GLY A 57 -5.26 13.08 21.94
C GLY A 57 -6.79 13.13 21.84
N THR A 58 -7.32 14.34 21.66
CA THR A 58 -8.75 14.63 21.47
C THR A 58 -9.31 14.07 20.16
N LEU A 59 -10.63 13.91 20.05
CA LEU A 59 -11.33 13.42 18.84
C LEU A 59 -11.00 14.23 17.57
N TRP A 60 -10.81 15.55 17.70
CA TRP A 60 -10.42 16.43 16.59
C TRP A 60 -8.98 16.20 16.14
N GLU A 61 -8.07 15.92 17.07
CA GLU A 61 -6.68 15.57 16.74
C GLU A 61 -6.64 14.20 16.05
N GLN A 62 -7.47 13.23 16.48
CA GLN A 62 -7.61 11.95 15.81
C GLN A 62 -8.13 12.09 14.37
N LEU A 63 -9.11 12.97 14.13
CA LEU A 63 -9.61 13.29 12.78
C LEU A 63 -8.55 14.00 11.92
N LYS A 64 -7.81 14.96 12.48
CA LYS A 64 -6.71 15.65 11.79
C LYS A 64 -5.59 14.66 11.43
N LEU A 65 -5.21 13.78 12.36
CA LEU A 65 -4.23 12.73 12.13
C LEU A 65 -4.71 11.72 11.07
N TRP A 66 -6.00 11.37 11.07
CA TRP A 66 -6.58 10.55 10.01
C TRP A 66 -6.50 11.25 8.65
N ARG A 67 -6.85 12.53 8.57
CA ARG A 67 -6.74 13.33 7.34
C ARG A 67 -5.29 13.44 6.85
N ASP A 68 -4.36 13.74 7.76
CA ASP A 68 -2.94 13.87 7.43
C ASP A 68 -2.33 12.52 7.03
N ARG A 69 -2.80 11.40 7.62
CA ARG A 69 -2.49 10.03 7.16
C ARG A 69 -3.03 9.78 5.76
N VAL A 70 -4.29 10.08 5.49
CA VAL A 70 -4.89 9.92 4.15
C VAL A 70 -4.15 10.75 3.11
N ASN A 71 -3.77 11.99 3.45
CA ASN A 71 -2.98 12.85 2.57
C ASN A 71 -1.56 12.30 2.34
N GLY A 72 -0.86 11.85 3.38
CA GLY A 72 0.45 11.22 3.26
C GLY A 72 0.42 9.87 2.51
N LEU A 73 -0.69 9.13 2.66
CA LEU A 73 -1.00 7.91 1.89
C LEU A 73 -1.35 8.22 0.43
N ALA A 74 -1.81 9.43 0.10
CA ALA A 74 -2.23 9.81 -1.26
C ALA A 74 -1.09 10.43 -2.08
N PHE A 75 -0.22 11.25 -1.47
CA PHE A 75 0.76 12.08 -2.18
C PHE A 75 2.20 11.57 -2.15
N GLY A 76 2.52 10.48 -1.43
CA GLY A 76 3.87 9.90 -1.41
C GLY A 76 4.97 10.81 -0.85
N GLN A 77 4.63 12.00 -0.35
CA GLN A 77 5.55 13.07 0.05
C GLN A 77 6.64 12.52 0.97
N GLY A 78 6.25 11.89 2.10
CA GLY A 78 7.17 11.31 3.09
C GLY A 78 8.22 10.33 2.55
N VAL A 79 7.96 9.64 1.43
CA VAL A 79 8.89 8.62 0.93
C VAL A 79 10.13 9.27 0.31
N PHE A 80 9.99 10.47 -0.24
CA PHE A 80 11.13 11.21 -0.77
C PHE A 80 12.08 11.63 0.35
N GLU A 81 11.57 12.15 1.46
CA GLU A 81 12.42 12.48 2.61
C GLU A 81 13.14 11.24 3.16
N ASN A 82 12.45 10.10 3.31
CA ASN A 82 13.07 8.85 3.76
C ASN A 82 14.20 8.37 2.81
N ILE A 83 14.01 8.49 1.48
CA ILE A 83 15.06 8.17 0.49
C ILE A 83 16.26 9.12 0.66
N LEU A 84 16.00 10.42 0.83
CA LEU A 84 17.05 11.42 1.01
C LEU A 84 17.84 11.19 2.30
N GLU A 85 17.17 10.91 3.42
CA GLU A 85 17.84 10.63 4.70
C GLU A 85 18.69 9.35 4.64
N CYS A 86 18.17 8.28 4.03
CA CYS A 86 18.95 7.06 3.78
C CYS A 86 20.21 7.35 2.94
N TYR A 87 20.06 8.12 1.84
CA TYR A 87 21.17 8.41 0.94
C TYR A 87 22.18 9.38 1.57
N ARG A 88 21.70 10.35 2.36
CA ARG A 88 22.51 11.25 3.19
C ARG A 88 23.33 10.47 4.20
N PHE A 89 22.74 9.49 4.89
CA PHE A 89 23.48 8.62 5.80
C PHE A 89 24.66 7.94 5.09
N LEU A 90 24.46 7.42 3.88
CA LEU A 90 25.54 6.84 3.08
C LEU A 90 26.60 7.89 2.71
N MET A 91 26.20 9.10 2.29
CA MET A 91 27.14 10.19 1.96
C MET A 91 28.06 10.54 3.13
N LEU A 92 27.50 10.63 4.34
CA LEU A 92 28.22 11.01 5.54
C LEU A 92 29.12 9.90 6.07
N ASN A 93 28.69 8.64 5.94
CA ASN A 93 29.34 7.53 6.64
C ASN A 93 30.18 6.62 5.75
N TYR A 94 29.90 6.50 4.45
CA TYR A 94 30.57 5.53 3.58
C TYR A 94 32.07 5.77 3.45
N ARG A 95 32.84 4.69 3.57
CA ARG A 95 34.25 4.59 3.26
C ARG A 95 34.45 3.59 2.12
N PRO A 96 35.37 3.85 1.18
CA PRO A 96 35.69 2.90 0.12
C PRO A 96 35.97 1.51 0.69
N GLY A 97 35.29 0.51 0.13
CA GLY A 97 35.38 -0.88 0.57
C GLY A 97 34.30 -1.33 1.55
N ASP A 98 33.49 -0.43 2.14
CA ASP A 98 32.37 -0.84 2.98
C ASP A 98 31.37 -1.72 2.22
N GLN A 99 30.78 -2.68 2.91
CA GLN A 99 29.65 -3.48 2.40
C GLN A 99 28.33 -2.82 2.73
N LEU A 100 27.49 -2.63 1.71
CA LEU A 100 26.15 -2.03 1.84
C LEU A 100 25.07 -3.12 1.92
N PHE A 101 24.33 -3.15 3.04
CA PHE A 101 23.21 -4.07 3.26
C PHE A 101 21.91 -3.30 3.42
N PHE A 102 20.98 -3.44 2.49
CA PHE A 102 19.72 -2.72 2.52
C PHE A 102 18.58 -3.69 2.82
N PHE A 103 17.84 -3.41 3.87
CA PHE A 103 16.64 -4.12 4.28
C PHE A 103 15.43 -3.20 4.15
N GLY A 104 14.31 -3.71 3.63
CA GLY A 104 13.07 -2.96 3.72
C GLY A 104 11.81 -3.75 3.48
N PHE A 105 10.70 -3.26 4.01
CA PHE A 105 9.37 -3.85 3.86
C PHE A 105 8.40 -2.88 3.20
N SER A 106 7.56 -3.35 2.28
CA SER A 106 6.47 -2.55 1.69
C SER A 106 6.96 -1.27 1.01
N ARG A 107 6.64 -0.11 1.58
CA ARG A 107 7.16 1.21 1.17
C ARG A 107 8.60 1.43 1.59
N GLY A 108 9.04 0.89 2.72
CA GLY A 108 10.45 0.85 3.08
C GLY A 108 11.27 0.00 2.12
N ALA A 109 10.69 -1.07 1.56
CA ALA A 109 11.31 -1.81 0.46
C ALA A 109 11.42 -0.95 -0.82
N PHE A 110 10.43 -0.08 -1.06
CA PHE A 110 10.51 0.92 -2.14
C PHE A 110 11.66 1.91 -1.89
N THR A 111 11.79 2.42 -0.66
CA THR A 111 12.89 3.31 -0.23
C THR A 111 14.25 2.62 -0.42
N ALA A 112 14.44 1.43 0.16
CA ALA A 112 15.67 0.66 0.08
C ALA A 112 16.11 0.40 -1.37
N ARG A 113 15.18 -0.02 -2.24
CA ARG A 113 15.46 -0.25 -3.67
C ARG A 113 15.74 1.04 -4.42
N SER A 114 15.07 2.13 -4.07
CA SER A 114 15.31 3.46 -4.67
C SER A 114 16.71 3.96 -4.32
N VAL A 115 17.10 3.87 -3.05
CA VAL A 115 18.46 4.22 -2.58
C VAL A 115 19.51 3.34 -3.26
N ALA A 116 19.29 2.01 -3.36
CA ALA A 116 20.18 1.12 -4.11
C ALA A 116 20.30 1.53 -5.58
N GLY A 117 19.18 1.91 -6.19
CA GLY A 117 19.13 2.42 -7.55
C GLY A 117 19.92 3.72 -7.74
N MET A 118 19.83 4.64 -6.78
CA MET A 118 20.59 5.90 -6.78
C MET A 118 22.10 5.65 -6.61
N VAL A 119 22.50 4.76 -5.69
CA VAL A 119 23.90 4.32 -5.54
C VAL A 119 24.41 3.72 -6.85
N ASN A 120 23.61 2.87 -7.51
CA ASN A 120 23.98 2.28 -8.79
C ASN A 120 24.15 3.32 -9.91
N LEU A 121 23.23 4.30 -9.99
CA LEU A 121 23.18 5.32 -11.03
C LEU A 121 24.29 6.37 -10.85
N PHE A 122 24.33 7.00 -9.68
CA PHE A 122 25.22 8.14 -9.41
C PHE A 122 26.51 7.73 -8.68
N GLY A 123 26.46 6.71 -7.82
CA GLY A 123 27.49 6.44 -6.81
C GLY A 123 27.09 7.04 -5.46
N ILE A 124 28.06 7.40 -4.61
CA ILE A 124 27.81 8.08 -3.32
C ILE A 124 28.48 9.47 -3.33
N PRO A 125 27.71 10.57 -3.40
CA PRO A 125 28.25 11.92 -3.44
C PRO A 125 29.12 12.26 -2.22
N ALA A 126 29.99 13.25 -2.38
CA ALA A 126 30.75 13.79 -1.26
C ALA A 126 29.81 14.51 -0.28
N ALA A 127 30.11 14.42 1.02
CA ALA A 127 29.30 15.06 2.07
C ALA A 127 29.10 16.58 1.86
N SER A 128 30.05 17.26 1.21
CA SER A 128 29.97 18.68 0.87
C SER A 128 28.90 19.04 -0.16
N HIS A 129 28.32 18.05 -0.85
CA HIS A 129 27.30 18.24 -1.90
C HIS A 129 25.91 17.79 -1.44
N GLU A 130 25.63 17.84 -0.13
CA GLU A 130 24.32 17.49 0.42
C GLU A 130 23.17 18.29 -0.22
N ASN A 131 23.42 19.56 -0.57
CA ASN A 131 22.46 20.42 -1.28
C ASN A 131 22.00 19.88 -2.64
N MET A 132 22.74 18.93 -3.24
CA MET A 132 22.38 18.31 -4.52
C MET A 132 21.44 17.11 -4.37
N LEU A 133 21.19 16.65 -3.14
CA LEU A 133 20.32 15.50 -2.87
C LEU A 133 18.92 15.61 -3.52
N PRO A 134 18.18 16.73 -3.39
CA PRO A 134 16.89 16.88 -4.05
C PRO A 134 16.98 16.79 -5.58
N THR A 135 18.03 17.35 -6.17
CA THR A 135 18.26 17.31 -7.62
C THR A 135 18.54 15.88 -8.11
N LEU A 136 19.38 15.13 -7.39
CA LEU A 136 19.68 13.73 -7.71
C LEU A 136 18.43 12.84 -7.59
N LEU A 137 17.61 13.09 -6.57
CA LEU A 137 16.33 12.39 -6.38
C LEU A 137 15.36 12.69 -7.53
N HIS A 138 15.20 13.97 -7.88
CA HIS A 138 14.34 14.39 -8.98
C HIS A 138 14.78 13.76 -10.30
N LEU A 139 16.09 13.76 -10.58
CA LEU A 139 16.67 13.09 -11.74
C LEU A 139 16.42 11.58 -11.71
N TYR A 140 16.57 10.91 -10.56
CA TYR A 140 16.30 9.47 -10.46
C TYR A 140 14.85 9.11 -10.83
N PHE A 141 13.88 9.92 -10.41
CA PHE A 141 12.45 9.74 -10.68
C PHE A 141 11.95 10.45 -11.94
N SER A 142 12.83 11.09 -12.73
CA SER A 142 12.42 11.73 -13.97
C SER A 142 12.04 10.68 -15.02
N GLN A 143 11.13 11.05 -15.93
CA GLN A 143 10.83 10.20 -17.07
C GLN A 143 12.06 10.08 -17.97
N ARG A 144 12.33 8.86 -18.45
CA ARG A 144 13.48 8.55 -19.32
C ARG A 144 13.09 8.70 -20.80
N GLY A 145 12.47 9.82 -21.15
CA GLY A 145 11.92 10.08 -22.49
C GLY A 145 13.01 10.07 -23.56
N ASP A 146 13.92 11.05 -23.50
CA ASP A 146 15.16 11.04 -24.27
C ASP A 146 16.25 10.37 -23.43
N ALA A 147 16.54 9.10 -23.74
CA ALA A 147 17.56 8.31 -23.05
C ALA A 147 18.95 8.97 -23.12
N GLY A 148 19.29 9.62 -24.24
CA GLY A 148 20.59 10.25 -24.42
C GLY A 148 20.79 11.45 -23.50
N GLN A 149 19.76 12.31 -23.38
CA GLN A 149 19.79 13.44 -22.46
C GLN A 149 19.83 12.99 -21.00
N PHE A 150 19.01 12.00 -20.62
CA PHE A 150 19.00 11.45 -19.26
C PHE A 150 20.38 10.90 -18.86
N ASP A 151 21.01 10.14 -19.75
CA ASP A 151 22.33 9.54 -19.51
C ASP A 151 23.41 10.63 -19.40
N ALA A 152 23.38 11.65 -20.27
CA ALA A 152 24.31 12.76 -20.23
C ALA A 152 24.23 13.55 -18.91
N VAL A 153 23.03 13.89 -18.46
CA VAL A 153 22.82 14.61 -17.19
C VAL A 153 23.23 13.74 -15.99
N SER A 154 22.90 12.45 -16.01
CA SER A 154 23.30 11.50 -14.96
C SER A 154 24.82 11.36 -14.88
N GLN A 155 25.50 11.31 -16.02
CA GLN A 155 26.96 11.26 -16.09
C GLN A 155 27.61 12.56 -15.62
N GLN A 156 27.03 13.71 -15.96
CA GLN A 156 27.49 15.01 -15.47
C GLN A 156 27.38 15.10 -13.93
N ALA A 157 26.23 14.75 -13.37
CA ALA A 157 26.02 14.74 -11.92
C ALA A 157 27.01 13.81 -11.20
N ARG A 158 27.24 12.61 -11.74
CA ARG A 158 28.24 11.65 -11.26
C ARG A 158 29.67 12.17 -11.35
N THR A 159 29.99 12.95 -12.38
CA THR A 159 31.35 13.49 -12.56
C THR A 159 31.64 14.64 -11.61
N LEU A 160 30.66 15.54 -11.42
CA LEU A 160 30.82 16.77 -10.62
C LEU A 160 30.72 16.52 -9.11
N PHE A 161 29.77 15.68 -8.66
CA PHE A 161 29.42 15.61 -7.23
C PHE A 161 29.93 14.35 -6.52
N VAL A 162 30.42 13.36 -7.28
CA VAL A 162 30.81 12.04 -6.75
C VAL A 162 32.32 11.82 -6.92
N PRO A 163 33.07 11.64 -5.82
CA PRO A 163 34.50 11.31 -5.85
C PRO A 163 34.77 10.03 -6.64
N PRO A 164 35.89 9.93 -7.40
CA PRO A 164 36.20 8.78 -8.25
C PRO A 164 36.02 7.42 -7.57
N GLU A 165 36.51 7.27 -6.34
CA GLU A 165 36.46 6.06 -5.53
C GLU A 165 35.05 5.70 -5.01
N ARG A 166 34.07 6.61 -5.14
CA ARG A 166 32.66 6.41 -4.75
C ARG A 166 31.71 6.34 -5.94
N ARG A 167 32.21 6.38 -7.17
CA ARG A 167 31.38 6.29 -8.39
C ARG A 167 30.87 4.86 -8.62
N GLN A 168 31.71 3.87 -8.39
CA GLN A 168 31.39 2.45 -8.57
C GLN A 168 31.35 1.75 -7.22
N VAL A 169 30.22 1.90 -6.53
CA VAL A 169 30.01 1.27 -5.21
C VAL A 169 29.11 0.05 -5.39
N PRO A 170 29.58 -1.17 -5.07
CA PRO A 170 28.74 -2.35 -5.08
C PRO A 170 27.74 -2.29 -3.93
N VAL A 171 26.46 -2.47 -4.25
CA VAL A 171 25.41 -2.73 -3.26
C VAL A 171 25.45 -4.23 -2.96
N HIS A 172 26.02 -4.58 -1.82
CA HIS A 172 26.36 -5.96 -1.46
C HIS A 172 25.12 -6.83 -1.29
N PHE A 173 24.10 -6.34 -0.58
CA PHE A 173 22.87 -7.09 -0.35
C PHE A 173 21.64 -6.18 -0.36
N VAL A 174 20.61 -6.57 -1.09
CA VAL A 174 19.27 -5.95 -1.07
C VAL A 174 18.26 -7.02 -0.66
N GLY A 175 17.82 -6.97 0.60
CA GLY A 175 16.80 -7.86 1.16
C GLY A 175 15.49 -7.13 1.36
N VAL A 176 14.45 -7.53 0.65
CA VAL A 176 13.16 -6.84 0.73
C VAL A 176 11.99 -7.79 0.93
N TRP A 177 11.03 -7.36 1.74
CA TRP A 177 9.72 -8.01 1.87
C TRP A 177 8.68 -7.21 1.10
N ASP A 178 8.00 -7.91 0.20
CA ASP A 178 6.81 -7.50 -0.54
C ASP A 178 6.83 -6.06 -1.05
N THR A 179 7.87 -5.69 -1.82
CA THR A 179 7.96 -4.35 -2.42
C THR A 179 6.70 -4.03 -3.22
N VAL A 180 6.01 -2.95 -2.89
CA VAL A 180 4.86 -2.47 -3.67
C VAL A 180 5.31 -1.71 -4.93
N ALA A 181 4.60 -1.90 -6.04
CA ALA A 181 4.90 -1.27 -7.34
C ALA A 181 4.65 0.24 -7.36
N SER A 182 3.79 0.72 -6.48
CA SER A 182 3.55 2.14 -6.28
C SER A 182 3.39 2.50 -4.82
N VAL A 183 3.86 3.69 -4.47
CA VAL A 183 3.58 4.34 -3.18
C VAL A 183 2.55 5.41 -3.42
N GLY A 184 1.34 5.21 -2.89
CA GLY A 184 0.25 6.14 -3.02
C GLY A 184 -0.96 5.56 -3.75
N LEU A 185 -2.09 6.26 -3.68
CA LEU A 185 -3.30 5.87 -4.39
C LEU A 185 -3.29 6.40 -5.83
N TRP A 186 -3.79 5.60 -6.77
CA TRP A 186 -3.98 6.05 -8.16
C TRP A 186 -4.98 7.22 -8.22
N PRO A 187 -4.78 8.24 -9.07
CA PRO A 187 -3.71 8.39 -10.08
C PRO A 187 -2.41 9.03 -9.56
N PHE A 188 -2.35 9.45 -8.30
CA PHE A 188 -1.24 10.24 -7.75
C PHE A 188 -0.07 9.41 -7.19
N GLY A 189 -0.19 8.08 -7.20
CA GLY A 189 0.82 7.17 -6.67
C GLY A 189 2.17 7.25 -7.41
N LEU A 190 3.25 7.35 -6.65
CA LEU A 190 4.63 7.30 -7.13
C LEU A 190 4.98 5.89 -7.60
N ARG A 191 5.65 5.77 -8.74
CA ARG A 191 6.11 4.49 -9.31
C ARG A 191 7.61 4.50 -9.54
N PHE A 192 8.21 3.31 -9.57
CA PHE A 192 9.58 3.16 -10.05
C PHE A 192 9.67 3.55 -11.53
N THR A 193 10.51 4.53 -11.85
CA THR A 193 10.93 4.84 -13.22
C THR A 193 12.08 3.95 -13.69
N ALA A 194 12.87 3.43 -12.74
CA ALA A 194 13.97 2.53 -13.02
C ALA A 194 13.47 1.16 -13.53
N ARG A 195 14.18 0.62 -14.52
CA ARG A 195 13.95 -0.73 -15.02
C ARG A 195 14.07 -1.75 -13.88
N PRO A 196 13.15 -2.71 -13.75
CA PRO A 196 13.14 -3.71 -12.70
C PRO A 196 14.10 -4.88 -12.99
N VAL A 197 15.27 -4.57 -13.55
CA VAL A 197 16.33 -5.55 -13.84
C VAL A 197 17.46 -5.34 -12.84
N ALA A 198 17.93 -6.39 -12.20
CA ALA A 198 19.11 -6.39 -11.33
C ALA A 198 20.39 -6.59 -12.14
N ALA A 199 20.35 -7.37 -13.22
CA ALA A 199 21.49 -7.59 -14.09
C ALA A 199 22.03 -6.26 -14.67
N GLY A 200 23.35 -6.13 -14.72
CA GLY A 200 24.01 -4.91 -15.20
C GLY A 200 23.96 -3.73 -14.23
N LYS A 201 23.35 -3.88 -13.05
CA LYS A 201 23.53 -2.95 -11.92
C LYS A 201 24.70 -3.39 -11.04
N ALA A 202 25.19 -2.50 -10.21
CA ALA A 202 26.20 -2.80 -9.18
C ALA A 202 25.60 -3.59 -7.99
N PHE A 203 24.57 -4.41 -8.21
CA PHE A 203 23.94 -5.24 -7.19
C PHE A 203 24.64 -6.60 -7.16
N VAL A 204 25.06 -7.04 -5.98
CA VAL A 204 25.70 -8.36 -5.81
C VAL A 204 24.64 -9.40 -5.45
N HIS A 205 23.97 -9.24 -4.31
CA HIS A 205 22.92 -10.16 -3.88
C HIS A 205 21.57 -9.47 -3.73
N VAL A 206 20.52 -10.06 -4.31
CA VAL A 206 19.14 -9.57 -4.20
C VAL A 206 18.25 -10.69 -3.67
N ARG A 207 17.48 -10.39 -2.63
CA ARG A 207 16.49 -11.29 -2.01
C ARG A 207 15.16 -10.57 -1.89
N HIS A 208 14.11 -11.16 -2.42
CA HIS A 208 12.78 -10.59 -2.38
C HIS A 208 11.76 -11.64 -1.93
N ALA A 209 11.26 -11.49 -0.69
CA ALA A 209 10.16 -12.30 -0.17
C ALA A 209 8.82 -11.68 -0.62
N LEU A 210 7.90 -12.48 -1.15
CA LEU A 210 6.65 -12.01 -1.77
C LEU A 210 5.43 -12.65 -1.11
N ALA A 211 4.39 -11.86 -0.84
CA ALA A 211 3.13 -12.38 -0.30
C ALA A 211 2.25 -12.97 -1.41
N LEU A 212 1.84 -14.23 -1.30
CA LEU A 212 1.02 -14.87 -2.32
C LEU A 212 -0.47 -14.53 -2.18
N ASP A 213 -0.97 -14.39 -0.95
CA ASP A 213 -2.40 -14.26 -0.64
C ASP A 213 -2.79 -12.81 -0.29
N GLU A 214 -2.05 -11.82 -0.80
CA GLU A 214 -2.41 -10.39 -0.72
C GLU A 214 -3.30 -9.98 -1.88
N HIS A 215 -4.50 -9.50 -1.55
CA HIS A 215 -5.58 -9.26 -2.51
C HIS A 215 -5.85 -7.79 -2.85
N ARG A 216 -5.26 -6.82 -2.14
CA ARG A 216 -5.47 -5.39 -2.40
C ARG A 216 -4.77 -4.97 -3.69
N ALA A 217 -5.51 -4.42 -4.65
CA ALA A 217 -4.94 -4.02 -5.94
C ALA A 217 -3.78 -3.00 -5.85
N PRO A 218 -3.79 -1.99 -4.95
CA PRO A 218 -2.67 -1.05 -4.80
C PRO A 218 -1.38 -1.70 -4.28
N PHE A 219 -1.47 -2.89 -3.69
CA PHE A 219 -0.34 -3.65 -3.17
C PHE A 219 0.20 -4.61 -4.24
N GLU A 220 0.09 -4.30 -5.53
CA GLU A 220 0.72 -5.11 -6.57
C GLU A 220 2.25 -5.13 -6.38
N PRO A 221 2.90 -6.30 -6.35
CA PRO A 221 4.33 -6.38 -6.05
C PRO A 221 5.19 -5.93 -7.24
N ARG A 222 6.29 -5.23 -6.96
CA ARG A 222 7.32 -4.89 -7.96
C ARG A 222 8.31 -6.04 -8.11
N LEU A 223 8.02 -7.00 -8.96
CA LEU A 223 8.95 -8.08 -9.27
C LEU A 223 10.19 -7.58 -10.02
N TYR A 224 11.31 -8.27 -9.85
CA TYR A 224 12.43 -8.20 -10.78
C TYR A 224 12.13 -9.07 -12.01
N GLU A 225 12.58 -8.62 -13.18
CA GLU A 225 12.44 -9.37 -14.44
C GLU A 225 13.44 -10.54 -14.54
N ASP A 226 14.56 -10.45 -13.83
CA ASP A 226 15.59 -11.49 -13.82
C ASP A 226 15.06 -12.79 -13.20
N ALA A 227 15.47 -13.92 -13.79
CA ALA A 227 15.21 -15.23 -13.23
C ALA A 227 16.07 -15.47 -11.98
N ASN A 228 15.56 -16.29 -11.06
CA ASN A 228 16.33 -16.71 -9.89
C ASN A 228 17.60 -17.45 -10.31
N GLY A 229 18.71 -17.17 -9.62
CA GLY A 229 19.99 -17.81 -9.90
C GLY A 229 21.18 -16.86 -9.85
N PRO A 230 22.29 -17.23 -10.51
CA PRO A 230 23.50 -16.42 -10.58
C PRO A 230 23.23 -15.06 -11.23
N LEU A 231 23.76 -14.01 -10.62
CA LEU A 231 23.70 -12.64 -11.12
C LEU A 231 25.13 -12.15 -11.34
N ARG A 232 25.39 -11.45 -12.44
CA ARG A 232 26.66 -10.74 -12.64
C ARG A 232 26.45 -9.26 -12.45
N SER A 233 27.12 -8.70 -11.44
CA SER A 233 27.16 -7.26 -11.20
C SER A 233 27.85 -6.56 -12.37
N ARG A 234 27.55 -5.27 -12.57
CA ARG A 234 28.22 -4.40 -13.56
C ARG A 234 29.74 -4.49 -13.50
N ASP A 235 30.28 -4.63 -12.29
CA ASP A 235 31.72 -4.65 -12.05
C ASP A 235 32.31 -6.07 -12.12
N GLY A 236 31.53 -7.03 -12.64
CA GLY A 236 31.96 -8.42 -12.86
C GLY A 236 31.86 -9.34 -11.65
N GLN A 237 31.46 -8.82 -10.48
CA GLN A 237 31.27 -9.63 -9.27
C GLN A 237 30.15 -10.66 -9.47
N LEU A 238 30.42 -11.91 -9.05
CA LEU A 238 29.44 -12.98 -9.05
C LEU A 238 28.56 -12.84 -7.81
N GLY A 239 27.26 -12.83 -8.03
CA GLY A 239 26.27 -12.78 -6.97
C GLY A 239 25.03 -13.57 -7.35
N SER A 240 23.87 -13.20 -6.82
CA SER A 240 22.64 -13.94 -7.07
C SER A 240 21.37 -13.16 -6.79
N ILE A 241 20.31 -13.48 -7.52
CA ILE A 241 18.96 -13.02 -7.24
C ILE A 241 18.06 -14.20 -6.86
N LYS A 242 17.27 -14.03 -5.79
CA LYS A 242 16.19 -14.95 -5.44
C LYS A 242 14.93 -14.17 -5.07
N GLN A 243 13.85 -14.44 -5.78
CA GLN A 243 12.50 -14.00 -5.50
C GLN A 243 11.73 -15.23 -5.03
N VAL A 244 11.19 -15.19 -3.81
CA VAL A 244 10.54 -16.35 -3.19
C VAL A 244 9.16 -15.96 -2.68
N TRP A 245 8.16 -16.76 -3.03
CA TRP A 245 6.78 -16.57 -2.62
C TRP A 245 6.51 -17.28 -1.29
N PHE A 246 5.86 -16.56 -0.40
CA PHE A 246 5.44 -17.00 0.93
C PHE A 246 3.91 -16.98 1.04
N ARG A 247 3.41 -17.80 1.96
CA ARG A 247 1.99 -17.99 2.25
C ARG A 247 1.50 -16.81 3.09
N GLY A 248 0.30 -16.30 2.82
CA GLY A 248 -0.33 -15.22 3.60
C GLY A 248 -0.32 -13.86 2.91
N ALA A 249 -0.87 -12.88 3.62
CA ALA A 249 -1.00 -11.50 3.18
C ALA A 249 0.29 -10.68 3.38
N HIS A 250 0.26 -9.40 3.03
CA HIS A 250 1.42 -8.52 3.04
C HIS A 250 2.21 -8.51 4.36
N ALA A 251 1.53 -8.39 5.51
CA ALA A 251 2.15 -8.39 6.82
C ALA A 251 2.40 -9.81 7.40
N ASP A 252 1.84 -10.86 6.79
CA ASP A 252 2.26 -12.24 7.06
C ASP A 252 3.64 -12.54 6.46
N VAL A 253 4.17 -11.67 5.60
CA VAL A 253 5.51 -11.81 5.01
C VAL A 253 6.47 -10.75 5.52
N GLY A 254 6.01 -9.52 5.76
CA GLY A 254 6.87 -8.44 6.26
C GLY A 254 6.84 -8.20 7.77
N GLY A 255 5.96 -8.89 8.50
CA GLY A 255 5.63 -8.59 9.88
C GLY A 255 4.70 -7.37 10.01
N GLY A 256 4.29 -7.08 11.25
CA GLY A 256 3.34 -5.99 11.56
C GLY A 256 2.04 -6.45 12.23
N TYR A 257 1.74 -7.75 12.20
CA TYR A 257 0.60 -8.30 12.94
C TYR A 257 0.90 -8.45 14.44
N PRO A 258 -0.14 -8.51 15.30
CA PRO A 258 0.03 -8.79 16.71
C PRO A 258 0.89 -10.04 16.91
N TRP A 259 1.86 -9.99 17.82
CA TRP A 259 2.78 -11.10 18.10
C TRP A 259 2.10 -12.48 18.22
N ARG A 260 0.92 -12.53 18.86
CA ARG A 260 0.16 -13.77 19.07
C ARG A 260 -0.38 -14.39 17.79
N GLU A 261 -0.47 -13.62 16.70
CA GLU A 261 -1.02 -14.02 15.40
C GLU A 261 0.08 -14.06 14.32
N ALA A 262 1.24 -13.45 14.55
CA ALA A 262 2.32 -13.26 13.58
C ALA A 262 3.17 -14.51 13.26
N GLY A 263 2.76 -15.70 13.69
CA GLY A 263 3.54 -16.93 13.52
C GLY A 263 3.85 -17.28 12.06
N ALA A 264 3.00 -16.88 11.10
CA ALA A 264 3.24 -17.10 9.67
C ALA A 264 4.43 -16.27 9.13
N ALA A 265 4.72 -15.11 9.75
CA ALA A 265 5.77 -14.20 9.32
C ALA A 265 7.18 -14.65 9.69
N GLU A 266 7.32 -15.55 10.69
CA GLU A 266 8.62 -16.06 11.12
C GLU A 266 9.41 -16.72 9.99
N ALA A 267 8.73 -17.45 9.10
CA ALA A 267 9.36 -18.12 7.97
C ALA A 267 10.04 -17.13 7.00
N ALA A 268 9.38 -16.01 6.70
CA ALA A 268 9.92 -15.00 5.79
C ALA A 268 11.10 -14.23 6.41
N LEU A 269 11.10 -14.02 7.73
CA LEU A 269 12.23 -13.44 8.44
C LEU A 269 13.42 -14.40 8.52
N GLY A 270 13.17 -15.65 8.90
CA GLY A 270 14.18 -16.71 9.00
C GLY A 270 14.92 -16.89 7.68
N TRP A 271 14.18 -17.07 6.59
CA TRP A 271 14.73 -17.19 5.24
C TRP A 271 15.60 -15.98 4.85
N MET A 272 15.10 -14.76 5.04
CA MET A 272 15.84 -13.55 4.64
C MET A 272 17.15 -13.40 5.41
N LEU A 273 17.12 -13.62 6.73
CA LEU A 273 18.32 -13.50 7.56
C LEU A 273 19.33 -14.61 7.25
N SER A 274 18.87 -15.84 7.04
CA SER A 274 19.72 -16.96 6.59
C SER A 274 20.43 -16.64 5.27
N GLU A 275 19.70 -16.11 4.28
CA GLU A 275 20.28 -15.68 3.01
C GLU A 275 21.25 -14.50 3.18
N ALA A 276 20.94 -13.53 4.04
CA ALA A 276 21.83 -12.41 4.33
C ALA A 276 23.14 -12.87 5.01
N ILE A 277 23.05 -13.78 5.98
CA ILE A 277 24.19 -14.39 6.68
C ILE A 277 25.06 -15.18 5.70
N THR A 278 24.44 -15.99 4.84
CA THR A 278 25.14 -16.73 3.77
C THR A 278 25.88 -15.78 2.81
N CYS A 279 25.31 -14.59 2.60
CA CYS A 279 25.94 -13.52 1.82
C CYS A 279 26.91 -12.66 2.65
N GLY A 280 27.21 -13.00 3.91
CA GLY A 280 28.23 -12.34 4.73
C GLY A 280 27.72 -11.32 5.75
N LEU A 281 26.41 -11.20 5.98
CA LEU A 281 25.89 -10.42 7.11
C LEU A 281 26.39 -11.02 8.43
N ARG A 282 27.00 -10.18 9.29
CA ARG A 282 27.44 -10.63 10.61
C ARG A 282 26.31 -10.49 11.62
N LEU A 283 25.80 -11.60 12.13
CA LEU A 283 24.76 -11.62 13.16
C LEU A 283 25.07 -12.68 14.22
N ARG A 284 24.72 -12.40 15.48
CA ARG A 284 24.99 -13.27 16.63
C ARG A 284 23.76 -13.39 17.53
N ALA A 285 23.71 -14.44 18.34
CA ALA A 285 22.82 -14.55 19.48
C ALA A 285 23.67 -14.82 20.73
N GLY A 286 23.83 -13.79 21.56
CA GLY A 286 24.85 -13.80 22.61
C GLY A 286 26.24 -13.96 21.96
N ASP A 287 27.00 -14.93 22.45
CA ASP A 287 28.36 -15.18 21.93
C ASP A 287 28.39 -16.04 20.66
N GLN A 288 27.27 -16.68 20.27
CA GLN A 288 27.27 -17.59 19.13
C GLN A 288 26.93 -16.87 17.80
N PRO A 289 27.73 -17.05 16.74
CA PRO A 289 27.37 -16.57 15.42
C PRO A 289 26.21 -17.40 14.86
N LEU A 290 25.24 -16.72 14.23
CA LEU A 290 24.15 -17.38 13.52
C LEU A 290 24.67 -17.83 12.15
N GLN A 291 24.38 -19.07 11.75
CA GLN A 291 24.91 -19.64 10.50
C GLN A 291 23.81 -20.03 9.52
N ASP A 292 22.66 -20.49 10.03
CA ASP A 292 21.56 -20.99 9.21
C ASP A 292 20.19 -20.46 9.67
N GLU A 293 19.14 -20.89 8.97
CA GLU A 293 17.77 -20.49 9.28
C GLU A 293 17.29 -20.99 10.64
N ASP A 294 17.70 -22.21 11.03
CA ASP A 294 17.28 -22.79 12.31
C ASP A 294 17.92 -22.04 13.48
N ASP A 295 19.18 -21.62 13.35
CA ASP A 295 19.86 -20.72 14.29
C ASP A 295 19.10 -19.42 14.45
N VAL A 296 18.71 -18.79 13.34
CA VAL A 296 17.95 -17.55 13.34
C VAL A 296 16.61 -17.74 14.05
N LEU A 297 15.84 -18.76 13.67
CA LEU A 297 14.53 -19.04 14.27
C LEU A 297 14.65 -19.35 15.78
N ARG A 298 15.67 -20.10 16.20
CA ARG A 298 15.98 -20.30 17.63
C ARG A 298 16.31 -18.99 18.34
N ALA A 299 17.14 -18.14 17.73
CA ALA A 299 17.50 -16.85 18.31
C ALA A 299 16.30 -15.90 18.44
N LEU A 300 15.36 -15.94 17.49
CA LEU A 300 14.12 -15.16 17.53
C LEU A 300 13.17 -15.62 18.64
N THR A 301 13.14 -16.93 18.94
CA THR A 301 12.26 -17.51 19.96
C THR A 301 12.84 -17.46 21.37
N THR A 302 14.16 -17.36 21.53
CA THR A 302 14.86 -17.38 22.83
C THR A 302 15.07 -16.01 23.48
N ARG A 303 14.71 -14.91 22.81
CA ARG A 303 14.84 -13.57 23.38
C ARG A 303 13.94 -13.36 24.60
N GLN A 304 14.54 -12.94 25.71
CA GLN A 304 13.83 -12.53 26.92
C GLN A 304 13.06 -11.22 26.72
N GLY A 305 11.87 -11.12 27.33
CA GLY A 305 10.92 -10.02 27.21
C GLY A 305 9.47 -10.53 27.21
N PRO A 306 8.45 -9.67 27.07
CA PRO A 306 7.04 -10.09 27.08
C PRO A 306 6.67 -11.12 25.98
N ARG A 307 7.56 -11.37 25.01
CA ARG A 307 7.45 -12.41 23.98
C ARG A 307 7.80 -13.83 24.46
N ALA A 308 8.60 -13.98 25.52
CA ALA A 308 9.06 -15.29 26.01
C ALA A 308 7.94 -16.15 26.64
N GLU A 309 6.87 -15.52 27.13
CA GLU A 309 5.79 -16.21 27.85
C GLU A 309 4.64 -16.70 26.96
N ALA A 310 4.65 -16.35 25.67
CA ALA A 310 3.58 -16.72 24.74
C ALA A 310 4.18 -17.43 23.51
N ARG A 311 4.17 -18.77 23.53
CA ARG A 311 4.27 -19.56 22.28
C ARG A 311 3.26 -18.98 21.29
N PRO A 312 3.63 -18.71 20.01
CA PRO A 312 2.63 -18.39 19.01
C PRO A 312 1.59 -19.52 18.99
N LEU A 313 0.36 -19.19 19.38
CA LEU A 313 -0.78 -20.07 19.17
C LEU A 313 -0.92 -20.18 17.65
N ARG A 314 -0.96 -21.41 17.12
CA ARG A 314 -1.06 -21.79 15.69
C ARG A 314 -1.03 -20.63 14.67
N PRO A 315 -0.07 -20.59 13.73
CA PRO A 315 0.01 -19.53 12.73
C PRO A 315 -1.33 -19.33 12.04
N GLN A 316 -1.88 -18.11 12.11
CA GLN A 316 -3.11 -17.74 11.41
C GLN A 316 -2.72 -16.89 10.20
N LEU A 317 -3.35 -17.18 9.06
CA LEU A 317 -3.16 -16.35 7.87
C LEU A 317 -4.17 -15.20 7.86
N HIS A 318 -3.68 -14.03 7.50
CA HIS A 318 -4.47 -12.82 7.48
C HIS A 318 -4.94 -12.50 6.06
N ASP A 319 -5.94 -11.63 5.98
CA ASP A 319 -6.30 -10.93 4.75
C ASP A 319 -6.74 -9.53 5.14
N GLU A 320 -6.07 -8.55 4.57
CA GLU A 320 -6.27 -7.14 4.86
C GLU A 320 -7.63 -6.62 4.38
N LEU A 321 -8.26 -7.30 3.43
CA LEU A 321 -9.64 -7.01 3.03
C LEU A 321 -10.66 -7.43 4.10
N ALA A 322 -10.31 -8.35 4.99
CA ALA A 322 -11.15 -8.72 6.13
C ALA A 322 -11.17 -7.61 7.19
N ASP A 323 -10.00 -7.03 7.47
CA ASP A 323 -9.80 -5.94 8.44
C ASP A 323 -10.29 -4.59 7.90
N GLY A 324 -9.87 -4.26 6.68
CA GLY A 324 -10.14 -3.00 6.02
C GLY A 324 -10.91 -3.22 4.72
N PRO A 325 -12.22 -3.54 4.75
CA PRO A 325 -13.00 -3.81 3.55
C PRO A 325 -13.02 -2.63 2.57
N ALA A 326 -12.86 -1.39 3.06
CA ALA A 326 -12.79 -0.19 2.23
C ALA A 326 -11.68 -0.27 1.15
N TRP A 327 -10.64 -1.08 1.34
CA TRP A 327 -9.64 -1.35 0.30
C TRP A 327 -10.25 -1.95 -0.98
N ALA A 328 -11.39 -2.64 -0.91
CA ALA A 328 -12.08 -3.12 -2.11
C ALA A 328 -12.52 -1.99 -3.06
N LEU A 329 -12.67 -0.76 -2.56
CA LEU A 329 -12.95 0.43 -3.38
C LEU A 329 -11.77 0.82 -4.28
N THR A 330 -10.56 0.35 -3.95
CA THR A 330 -9.35 0.53 -4.77
C THR A 330 -9.10 -0.66 -5.71
N GLY A 331 -9.96 -1.68 -5.63
CA GLY A 331 -9.89 -2.89 -6.42
C GLY A 331 -9.23 -4.06 -5.69
N GLN A 332 -9.53 -5.26 -6.18
CA GLN A 332 -9.02 -6.53 -5.67
C GLN A 332 -8.32 -7.27 -6.80
N ARG A 333 -7.25 -8.01 -6.49
CA ARG A 333 -6.45 -8.76 -7.46
C ARG A 333 -5.96 -10.08 -6.91
N LEU A 334 -5.76 -11.03 -7.82
CA LEU A 334 -5.08 -12.29 -7.52
C LEU A 334 -3.63 -12.20 -7.97
N ARG A 335 -2.70 -12.57 -7.09
CA ARG A 335 -1.29 -12.72 -7.45
C ARG A 335 -1.05 -14.09 -8.08
N ALA A 336 -0.08 -14.15 -9.00
CA ALA A 336 0.33 -15.36 -9.68
C ALA A 336 1.84 -15.53 -9.51
N ALA A 337 2.22 -16.64 -8.89
CA ALA A 337 3.62 -17.03 -8.68
C ALA A 337 4.08 -18.00 -9.77
N ARG A 338 5.36 -17.91 -10.16
CA ARG A 338 6.01 -18.88 -11.04
C ARG A 338 6.34 -20.15 -10.25
N GLN A 339 6.31 -21.31 -10.90
CA GLN A 339 6.72 -22.58 -10.27
C GLN A 339 8.21 -22.57 -9.95
N GLY A 340 8.59 -23.17 -8.81
CA GLY A 340 9.99 -23.31 -8.37
C GLY A 340 10.54 -22.09 -7.62
N GLU A 341 9.72 -21.04 -7.44
CA GLU A 341 10.06 -19.85 -6.66
C GLU A 341 9.41 -19.89 -5.27
N GLU A 342 9.21 -21.09 -4.74
CA GLU A 342 8.36 -21.32 -3.58
C GLU A 342 9.11 -21.58 -2.28
N HIS A 343 8.66 -20.92 -1.22
CA HIS A 343 9.06 -21.31 0.13
C HIS A 343 8.27 -22.54 0.60
N PRO A 344 8.86 -23.47 1.39
CA PRO A 344 8.14 -24.60 1.98
C PRO A 344 6.84 -24.22 2.73
N SER A 345 6.76 -23.00 3.28
CA SER A 345 5.53 -22.48 3.92
C SER A 345 4.32 -22.40 2.98
N VAL A 346 4.53 -22.27 1.66
CA VAL A 346 3.45 -22.29 0.67
C VAL A 346 2.99 -23.70 0.36
N ALA A 347 3.94 -24.65 0.40
CA ALA A 347 3.74 -26.06 0.14
C ALA A 347 3.20 -26.85 1.36
N ALA A 348 3.19 -26.25 2.56
CA ALA A 348 2.53 -26.81 3.73
C ALA A 348 1.03 -27.04 3.44
N ARG A 349 0.69 -28.25 2.99
CA ARG A 349 -0.61 -28.67 2.45
C ARG A 349 -1.76 -28.62 3.46
N ASP A 350 -1.47 -28.29 4.72
CA ASP A 350 -2.41 -28.43 5.83
C ASP A 350 -3.28 -27.17 6.05
N ALA A 351 -2.85 -26.00 5.54
CA ALA A 351 -3.61 -24.77 5.68
C ALA A 351 -4.87 -24.79 4.80
N ARG A 352 -6.04 -24.73 5.44
CA ARG A 352 -7.35 -24.80 4.81
C ARG A 352 -8.10 -23.48 4.96
N TRP A 353 -8.58 -22.96 3.83
CA TRP A 353 -9.53 -21.87 3.84
C TRP A 353 -10.94 -22.37 4.21
N PRO A 354 -11.71 -21.66 5.05
CA PRO A 354 -11.33 -20.48 5.84
C PRO A 354 -10.75 -20.82 7.22
N GLN A 355 -10.65 -22.10 7.59
CA GLN A 355 -10.35 -22.55 8.97
C GLN A 355 -9.04 -22.02 9.55
N ASP A 356 -7.98 -21.95 8.74
CA ASP A 356 -6.64 -21.52 9.16
C ASP A 356 -6.36 -20.04 8.86
N THR A 357 -7.41 -19.25 8.67
CA THR A 357 -7.31 -17.80 8.47
C THR A 357 -8.11 -17.04 9.53
N VAL A 358 -7.93 -15.72 9.61
CA VAL A 358 -8.67 -14.85 10.53
C VAL A 358 -10.17 -14.71 10.18
N TRP A 359 -10.61 -15.24 9.04
CA TRP A 359 -11.96 -15.05 8.51
C TRP A 359 -13.09 -15.69 9.33
N PRO A 360 -12.99 -16.93 9.83
CA PRO A 360 -14.02 -17.54 10.67
C PRO A 360 -14.23 -16.75 11.96
N GLN A 361 -13.15 -16.22 12.54
CA GLN A 361 -13.20 -15.46 13.79
C GLN A 361 -13.86 -14.09 13.61
N ARG A 362 -13.77 -13.50 12.42
CA ARG A 362 -14.28 -12.15 12.13
C ARG A 362 -15.65 -12.14 11.46
N ALA A 363 -16.13 -13.26 10.94
CA ALA A 363 -17.46 -13.38 10.31
C ALA A 363 -18.64 -13.13 11.27
N THR A 364 -18.40 -13.08 12.58
CA THR A 364 -19.41 -13.04 13.64
C THR A 364 -19.48 -11.72 14.42
N ARG A 365 -18.73 -10.67 14.04
CA ARG A 365 -18.72 -9.43 14.84
C ARG A 365 -20.08 -8.71 14.78
N PRO A 366 -20.68 -8.32 15.92
CA PRO A 366 -21.98 -7.63 15.96
C PRO A 366 -21.98 -6.30 15.20
N ILE A 367 -20.81 -5.66 15.06
CA ILE A 367 -20.65 -4.45 14.23
C ILE A 367 -21.01 -4.71 12.75
N ASP A 368 -20.85 -5.94 12.27
CA ASP A 368 -21.25 -6.29 10.91
C ASP A 368 -22.75 -6.16 10.75
N ARG A 369 -23.51 -6.75 11.68
CA ARG A 369 -24.98 -6.64 11.73
C ARG A 369 -25.43 -5.20 11.94
N ALA A 370 -24.71 -4.44 12.77
CA ALA A 370 -25.00 -3.04 13.01
C ALA A 370 -24.77 -2.18 11.77
N CYS A 371 -23.70 -2.39 10.99
CA CYS A 371 -23.46 -1.63 9.75
C CYS A 371 -24.57 -1.85 8.71
N TRP A 372 -25.10 -3.07 8.58
CA TRP A 372 -26.26 -3.35 7.71
C TRP A 372 -27.50 -2.54 8.07
N ILE A 373 -27.68 -2.27 9.36
CA ILE A 373 -28.85 -1.56 9.88
C ILE A 373 -28.58 -0.06 9.94
N LEU A 374 -27.38 0.37 10.30
CA LEU A 374 -27.08 1.76 10.65
C LEU A 374 -26.64 2.60 9.44
N LEU A 375 -26.03 2.04 8.40
CA LEU A 375 -25.58 2.82 7.24
C LEU A 375 -26.74 3.55 6.50
N PRO A 376 -27.91 2.92 6.27
CA PRO A 376 -29.06 3.61 5.70
C PRO A 376 -29.62 4.71 6.61
N PHE A 377 -29.59 4.50 7.92
CA PHE A 377 -30.08 5.47 8.91
C PHE A 377 -29.09 6.64 9.09
N LEU A 378 -27.79 6.37 9.07
CA LEU A 378 -26.74 7.39 9.10
C LEU A 378 -26.80 8.27 7.84
N TRP A 379 -27.08 7.68 6.69
CA TRP A 379 -27.33 8.40 5.44
C TRP A 379 -28.56 9.31 5.54
N LEU A 380 -29.69 8.77 6.02
CA LEU A 380 -30.92 9.54 6.25
C LEU A 380 -30.66 10.71 7.22
N TRP A 381 -29.90 10.48 8.28
CA TRP A 381 -29.59 11.45 9.32
C TRP A 381 -28.62 12.55 8.86
N MET A 382 -27.63 12.23 8.02
CA MET A 382 -26.76 13.23 7.38
C MET A 382 -27.52 14.14 6.43
N GLY A 383 -28.50 13.61 5.68
CA GLY A 383 -29.39 14.42 4.86
C GLY A 383 -30.17 15.45 5.68
N VAL A 384 -30.60 15.08 6.89
CA VAL A 384 -31.30 15.97 7.84
C VAL A 384 -30.39 17.09 8.35
N LEU A 385 -29.13 16.78 8.69
CA LEU A 385 -28.18 17.80 9.14
C LEU A 385 -27.80 18.80 8.04
N LEU A 386 -27.53 18.31 6.82
CA LEU A 386 -27.09 19.13 5.69
C LEU A 386 -28.18 20.06 5.14
N THR A 387 -29.45 19.68 5.27
CA THR A 387 -30.59 20.53 4.91
C THR A 387 -30.98 21.53 6.01
N GLY A 388 -30.16 21.63 7.08
CA GLY A 388 -30.20 22.75 8.01
C GLY A 388 -31.10 22.52 9.22
N PHE A 389 -30.86 21.46 9.99
CA PHE A 389 -31.44 21.25 11.32
C PHE A 389 -30.94 22.26 12.39
N GLY A 390 -30.62 23.50 12.01
CA GLY A 390 -30.07 24.53 12.91
C GLY A 390 -30.64 25.92 12.72
N ARG A 391 -31.66 26.12 11.87
CA ARG A 391 -32.31 27.44 11.68
C ARG A 391 -33.75 27.53 12.21
N GLY A 392 -34.25 26.50 12.88
CA GLY A 392 -35.58 26.45 13.46
C GLY A 392 -35.54 26.04 14.93
N SER A 393 -36.46 26.61 15.72
CA SER A 393 -36.64 26.31 17.15
C SER A 393 -36.74 24.79 17.41
N PRO A 394 -36.10 24.26 18.47
CA PRO A 394 -36.18 22.85 18.84
C PRO A 394 -37.61 22.50 19.27
N GLY A 395 -38.44 22.04 18.33
CA GLY A 395 -39.81 21.61 18.64
C GLY A 395 -40.72 21.29 17.44
N ASP A 396 -40.42 21.74 16.23
CA ASP A 396 -41.38 21.66 15.13
C ASP A 396 -41.22 20.37 14.30
N TRP A 397 -41.91 19.30 14.74
CA TRP A 397 -41.97 18.01 14.04
C TRP A 397 -42.48 18.12 12.58
N THR A 398 -43.31 19.11 12.29
CA THR A 398 -43.79 19.45 10.93
C THR A 398 -42.67 19.97 10.03
N GLN A 399 -41.75 20.79 10.57
CA GLN A 399 -40.57 21.25 9.87
C GLN A 399 -39.61 20.10 9.59
N PHE A 400 -39.43 19.18 10.55
CA PHE A 400 -38.67 17.95 10.34
C PHE A 400 -39.29 17.07 9.24
N GLN A 401 -40.61 16.87 9.25
CA GLN A 401 -41.31 16.11 8.21
C GLN A 401 -41.18 16.76 6.82
N ALA A 402 -41.26 18.09 6.73
CA ALA A 402 -41.08 18.82 5.49
C ALA A 402 -39.62 18.72 4.97
N GLN A 403 -38.63 18.84 5.86
CA GLN A 403 -37.21 18.67 5.52
C GLN A 403 -36.90 17.23 5.13
N LEU A 404 -37.41 16.24 5.87
CA LEU A 404 -37.30 14.82 5.53
C LEU A 404 -37.94 14.52 4.17
N GLY A 405 -39.11 15.10 3.90
CA GLY A 405 -39.76 15.04 2.59
C GLY A 405 -38.89 15.63 1.49
N ALA A 406 -38.25 16.78 1.72
CA ALA A 406 -37.34 17.40 0.76
C ALA A 406 -36.06 16.57 0.52
N ILE A 407 -35.48 15.97 1.56
CA ILE A 407 -34.31 15.09 1.46
C ILE A 407 -34.66 13.81 0.69
N LEU A 408 -35.81 13.20 1.00
CA LEU A 408 -36.26 11.99 0.32
C LEU A 408 -36.69 12.27 -1.12
N ALA A 409 -37.18 13.48 -1.40
CA ALA A 409 -37.50 13.93 -2.75
C ALA A 409 -36.25 14.36 -3.54
N ALA A 410 -35.14 14.73 -2.89
CA ALA A 410 -33.95 15.25 -3.55
C ALA A 410 -33.32 14.26 -4.56
N PRO A 411 -33.16 12.95 -4.27
CA PRO A 411 -32.73 11.97 -5.28
C PRO A 411 -33.69 11.87 -6.46
N THR A 412 -35.01 11.95 -6.22
CA THR A 412 -36.02 11.92 -7.29
C THR A 412 -35.97 13.20 -8.13
N GLN A 413 -35.79 14.36 -7.51
CA GLN A 413 -35.61 15.63 -8.19
C GLN A 413 -34.31 15.63 -9.01
N TYR A 414 -33.25 15.04 -8.47
CA TYR A 414 -31.97 14.86 -9.13
C TYR A 414 -32.06 13.87 -10.31
N ALA A 415 -32.80 12.77 -10.17
CA ALA A 415 -33.02 11.81 -11.25
C ALA A 415 -33.93 12.38 -12.35
N LEU A 416 -35.01 13.08 -11.98
CA LEU A 416 -35.85 13.84 -12.92
C LEU A 416 -35.04 14.93 -13.62
N TRP A 417 -34.09 15.55 -12.90
CA TRP A 417 -33.14 16.50 -13.45
C TRP A 417 -32.20 15.87 -14.48
N GLN A 418 -31.63 14.70 -14.20
CA GLN A 418 -30.83 13.93 -15.16
C GLN A 418 -31.62 13.55 -16.43
N LEU A 419 -32.92 13.24 -16.29
CA LEU A 419 -33.79 12.78 -17.38
C LEU A 419 -34.41 13.92 -18.20
N SER A 420 -34.44 15.14 -17.68
CA SER A 420 -35.02 16.29 -18.39
C SER A 420 -34.05 16.88 -19.42
N ALA A 421 -34.21 16.49 -20.69
CA ALA A 421 -33.46 17.05 -21.83
C ALA A 421 -33.80 18.53 -22.14
N GLY A 422 -34.77 19.10 -21.44
CA GLY A 422 -35.12 20.51 -21.41
C GLY A 422 -36.35 20.68 -20.52
N TRP A 423 -36.60 21.90 -20.05
CA TRP A 423 -37.88 22.34 -19.44
C TRP A 423 -38.11 22.06 -17.93
N LEU A 424 -37.07 21.88 -17.10
CA LEU A 424 -37.21 22.24 -15.69
C LEU A 424 -37.08 23.76 -15.52
N PRO A 425 -37.92 24.42 -14.69
CA PRO A 425 -38.01 25.87 -14.64
C PRO A 425 -36.73 26.49 -14.03
N GLY A 426 -36.00 27.23 -14.88
CA GLY A 426 -34.94 28.19 -14.52
C GLY A 426 -33.62 27.61 -13.99
N PRO A 427 -32.45 28.18 -14.35
CA PRO A 427 -31.19 27.81 -13.74
C PRO A 427 -31.18 28.30 -12.28
N ARG A 428 -31.20 27.38 -11.32
CA ARG A 428 -30.61 27.65 -10.00
C ARG A 428 -29.09 27.68 -10.22
N ALA A 429 -28.36 28.53 -9.50
CA ALA A 429 -26.90 28.51 -9.61
C ALA A 429 -26.34 27.25 -8.91
N LEU A 430 -25.12 26.82 -9.23
CA LEU A 430 -24.39 25.81 -8.43
C LEU A 430 -24.29 26.20 -6.94
N GLY A 431 -24.34 27.49 -6.63
CA GLY A 431 -24.40 28.04 -5.28
C GLY A 431 -25.78 27.95 -4.61
N ASP A 432 -26.80 27.44 -5.29
CA ASP A 432 -28.12 27.21 -4.67
C ASP A 432 -27.99 26.12 -3.59
N PRO A 433 -28.37 26.43 -2.34
CA PRO A 433 -28.33 25.47 -1.23
C PRO A 433 -29.03 24.14 -1.53
N ALA A 434 -30.09 24.14 -2.36
CA ALA A 434 -30.81 22.91 -2.73
C ALA A 434 -29.96 22.00 -3.63
N VAL A 435 -29.19 22.58 -4.56
CA VAL A 435 -28.30 21.81 -5.46
C VAL A 435 -27.11 21.26 -4.68
N LEU A 436 -26.50 22.07 -3.82
CA LEU A 436 -25.43 21.61 -2.93
C LEU A 436 -25.90 20.50 -1.98
N SER A 437 -27.13 20.63 -1.44
CA SER A 437 -27.74 19.60 -0.59
C SER A 437 -27.99 18.31 -1.37
N ALA A 438 -28.53 18.39 -2.59
CA ALA A 438 -28.76 17.21 -3.43
C ALA A 438 -27.45 16.48 -3.77
N LEU A 439 -26.40 17.21 -4.17
CA LEU A 439 -25.08 16.62 -4.44
C LEU A 439 -24.47 15.99 -3.19
N ALA A 440 -24.64 16.60 -2.02
CA ALA A 440 -24.12 16.05 -0.78
C ALA A 440 -24.88 14.78 -0.34
N VAL A 441 -26.21 14.76 -0.51
CA VAL A 441 -27.05 13.57 -0.25
C VAL A 441 -26.68 12.42 -1.19
N GLU A 442 -26.52 12.69 -2.49
CA GLU A 442 -26.14 11.70 -3.49
C GLU A 442 -24.72 11.15 -3.22
N SER A 443 -23.74 12.04 -2.98
CA SER A 443 -22.38 11.62 -2.62
C SER A 443 -22.34 10.79 -1.34
N GLY A 444 -23.18 11.16 -0.36
CA GLY A 444 -23.35 10.40 0.88
C GLY A 444 -24.00 9.03 0.65
N PHE A 445 -24.97 8.93 -0.27
CA PHE A 445 -25.60 7.67 -0.67
C PHE A 445 -24.56 6.75 -1.30
N ILE A 446 -23.76 7.31 -2.22
CA ILE A 446 -22.67 6.61 -2.88
C ILE A 446 -21.67 6.08 -1.87
N ALA A 447 -21.19 6.91 -0.95
CA ALA A 447 -20.27 6.49 0.10
C ALA A 447 -20.86 5.37 0.98
N ALA A 448 -22.14 5.48 1.35
CA ALA A 448 -22.81 4.51 2.20
C ALA A 448 -22.94 3.14 1.53
N TYR A 449 -23.48 3.08 0.30
CA TYR A 449 -23.58 1.80 -0.42
C TYR A 449 -22.20 1.25 -0.79
N ALA A 450 -21.23 2.12 -1.09
CA ALA A 450 -19.87 1.71 -1.45
C ALA A 450 -19.19 0.95 -0.31
N LEU A 451 -19.30 1.45 0.92
CA LEU A 451 -18.76 0.77 2.11
C LEU A 451 -19.47 -0.56 2.40
N LEU A 452 -20.79 -0.60 2.20
CA LEU A 452 -21.59 -1.80 2.37
C LEU A 452 -21.16 -2.89 1.38
N LEU A 453 -21.13 -2.55 0.09
CA LEU A 453 -20.71 -3.44 -0.98
C LEU A 453 -19.25 -3.85 -0.83
N ALA A 454 -18.35 -2.93 -0.45
CA ALA A 454 -16.95 -3.23 -0.18
C ALA A 454 -16.83 -4.39 0.81
N ARG A 455 -17.56 -4.33 1.92
CA ARG A 455 -17.53 -5.40 2.92
C ARG A 455 -18.07 -6.72 2.39
N MET A 456 -19.19 -6.73 1.67
CA MET A 456 -19.76 -7.94 1.08
C MET A 456 -18.83 -8.58 0.04
N LEU A 457 -18.33 -7.75 -0.87
CA LEU A 457 -17.55 -8.17 -2.02
C LEU A 457 -16.15 -8.59 -1.64
N SER A 458 -15.53 -8.00 -0.60
CA SER A 458 -14.30 -8.52 0.00
C SER A 458 -14.47 -9.98 0.45
N ARG A 459 -15.59 -10.31 1.12
CA ARG A 459 -15.83 -11.70 1.55
C ARG A 459 -16.04 -12.63 0.36
N ALA A 460 -16.84 -12.18 -0.61
CA ALA A 460 -17.15 -12.97 -1.78
C ALA A 460 -15.89 -13.25 -2.62
N PHE A 461 -15.05 -12.25 -2.79
CA PHE A 461 -13.77 -12.36 -3.48
C PHE A 461 -12.84 -13.32 -2.74
N ALA A 462 -12.65 -13.15 -1.43
CA ALA A 462 -11.77 -14.01 -0.64
C ALA A 462 -12.23 -15.49 -0.65
N ARG A 463 -13.54 -15.76 -0.58
CA ARG A 463 -14.09 -17.12 -0.73
C ARG A 463 -13.83 -17.71 -2.10
N ALA A 464 -14.06 -16.94 -3.16
CA ALA A 464 -13.82 -17.39 -4.53
C ALA A 464 -12.33 -17.54 -4.85
N ALA A 465 -11.47 -16.74 -4.23
CA ALA A 465 -10.02 -16.82 -4.36
C ALA A 465 -9.45 -18.04 -3.63
N GLY A 466 -9.95 -18.30 -2.41
CA GLY A 466 -9.38 -19.28 -1.48
C GLY A 466 -7.92 -18.97 -1.15
N LEU A 467 -7.21 -19.96 -0.59
CA LEU A 467 -5.75 -19.92 -0.51
C LEU A 467 -5.16 -20.28 -1.88
N ARG A 468 -4.29 -19.42 -2.39
CA ARG A 468 -3.70 -19.57 -3.72
C ARG A 468 -2.71 -20.74 -3.76
N ARG A 469 -2.67 -21.47 -4.86
CA ARG A 469 -1.65 -22.50 -5.10
C ARG A 469 -0.59 -21.98 -6.06
N LEU A 470 0.63 -22.47 -5.93
CA LEU A 470 1.73 -22.14 -6.83
C LEU A 470 1.48 -22.73 -8.22
N GLY A 471 1.89 -22.02 -9.27
CA GLY A 471 1.57 -22.35 -10.66
C GLY A 471 0.10 -22.14 -11.04
N GLN A 472 -0.77 -21.78 -10.09
CA GLN A 472 -2.14 -21.39 -10.40
C GLN A 472 -2.11 -20.01 -11.05
N ALA A 473 -2.44 -19.95 -12.34
CA ALA A 473 -2.66 -18.69 -13.02
C ALA A 473 -3.73 -17.86 -12.28
N ALA A 474 -3.59 -16.54 -12.30
CA ALA A 474 -4.65 -15.67 -11.83
C ALA A 474 -5.86 -15.83 -12.76
N ASP A 475 -7.02 -16.19 -12.21
CA ASP A 475 -8.25 -16.33 -13.00
C ASP A 475 -8.58 -14.96 -13.65
N PRO A 476 -8.57 -14.84 -14.98
CA PRO A 476 -8.81 -13.58 -15.67
C PRO A 476 -10.17 -12.97 -15.34
N LEU A 477 -11.19 -13.81 -15.10
CA LEU A 477 -12.51 -13.35 -14.70
C LEU A 477 -12.47 -12.75 -13.29
N MET A 478 -11.79 -13.42 -12.34
CA MET A 478 -11.63 -12.87 -10.99
C MET A 478 -10.88 -11.54 -11.00
N GLN A 479 -9.86 -11.38 -11.84
CA GLN A 479 -9.16 -10.09 -11.97
C GLN A 479 -10.10 -8.95 -12.43
N ARG A 480 -11.00 -9.23 -13.37
CA ARG A 480 -12.00 -8.25 -13.83
C ARG A 480 -13.06 -7.97 -12.76
N LEU A 481 -13.57 -9.03 -12.11
CA LEU A 481 -14.55 -8.90 -11.04
C LEU A 481 -14.01 -8.12 -9.84
N GLY A 482 -12.72 -8.25 -9.55
CA GLY A 482 -12.05 -7.44 -8.53
C GLY A 482 -12.06 -5.93 -8.80
N GLN A 483 -12.33 -5.49 -10.02
CA GLN A 483 -12.47 -4.09 -10.42
C GLN A 483 -13.92 -3.60 -10.51
N ALA A 484 -14.90 -4.48 -10.27
CA ALA A 484 -16.32 -4.15 -10.45
C ALA A 484 -16.81 -3.06 -9.49
N LEU A 485 -16.40 -3.12 -8.22
CA LEU A 485 -16.79 -2.12 -7.23
C LEU A 485 -16.14 -0.74 -7.47
N PRO A 486 -14.82 -0.63 -7.73
CA PRO A 486 -14.22 0.63 -8.16
C PRO A 486 -14.89 1.22 -9.40
N LEU A 487 -15.23 0.39 -10.38
CA LEU A 487 -15.92 0.81 -11.59
C LEU A 487 -17.33 1.36 -11.28
N LEU A 488 -18.09 0.65 -10.46
CA LEU A 488 -19.43 1.06 -10.03
C LEU A 488 -19.39 2.44 -9.33
N VAL A 489 -18.59 2.54 -8.27
CA VAL A 489 -18.51 3.75 -7.43
C VAL A 489 -17.89 4.91 -8.20
N GLY A 490 -16.82 4.65 -8.94
CA GLY A 490 -16.13 5.67 -9.74
C GLY A 490 -17.02 6.22 -10.86
N ALA A 491 -17.80 5.36 -11.53
CA ALA A 491 -18.74 5.80 -12.55
C ALA A 491 -19.89 6.62 -11.94
N ASP A 492 -20.42 6.23 -10.78
CA ASP A 492 -21.51 6.98 -10.13
C ASP A 492 -21.08 8.36 -9.63
N LEU A 493 -19.86 8.46 -9.07
CA LEU A 493 -19.25 9.74 -8.70
C LEU A 493 -18.98 10.62 -9.93
N LEU A 494 -18.49 10.03 -11.02
CA LEU A 494 -18.22 10.75 -12.26
C LEU A 494 -19.51 11.24 -12.91
N GLU A 495 -20.56 10.41 -12.94
CA GLU A 495 -21.89 10.79 -13.40
C GLU A 495 -22.41 11.98 -12.57
N THR A 496 -22.29 11.89 -11.24
CA THR A 496 -22.67 12.98 -10.32
C THR A 496 -21.92 14.28 -10.63
N GLY A 497 -20.60 14.19 -10.83
CA GLY A 497 -19.77 15.34 -11.18
C GLY A 497 -20.09 15.93 -12.55
N LEU A 498 -20.32 15.09 -13.57
CA LEU A 498 -20.70 15.53 -14.92
C LEU A 498 -22.05 16.24 -14.93
N CYS A 499 -23.02 15.74 -14.17
CA CYS A 499 -24.30 16.42 -14.02
C CYS A 499 -24.11 17.79 -13.35
N ALA A 500 -23.37 17.86 -12.24
CA ALA A 500 -23.08 19.10 -11.54
C ALA A 500 -22.38 20.14 -12.45
N LEU A 501 -21.42 19.68 -13.27
CA LEU A 501 -20.71 20.54 -14.22
C LEU A 501 -21.58 20.98 -15.40
N SER A 502 -22.42 20.08 -15.94
CA SER A 502 -23.41 20.42 -16.98
C SER A 502 -24.33 21.54 -16.49
N TYR A 503 -24.65 21.55 -15.21
CA TYR A 503 -25.40 22.63 -14.57
C TYR A 503 -24.65 23.94 -14.46
N ALA A 504 -23.40 23.87 -14.02
CA ALA A 504 -22.50 25.02 -13.88
C ALA A 504 -22.43 25.86 -15.15
N PHE A 505 -22.58 25.19 -16.29
CA PHE A 505 -22.48 25.78 -17.60
C PHE A 505 -23.77 26.42 -18.11
N VAL A 506 -24.93 26.17 -17.49
CA VAL A 506 -26.18 26.83 -17.90
C VAL A 506 -26.19 28.27 -17.38
N GLY A 507 -26.30 29.24 -18.30
CA GLY A 507 -26.30 30.67 -17.98
C GLY A 507 -24.92 31.26 -17.69
N SER A 508 -23.83 30.53 -17.93
CA SER A 508 -22.45 31.00 -17.69
C SER A 508 -21.74 31.48 -18.97
N GLY A 509 -22.43 31.44 -20.12
CA GLY A 509 -21.83 31.73 -21.43
C GLY A 509 -21.10 30.53 -22.04
N LEU A 510 -21.04 29.41 -21.31
CA LEU A 510 -20.51 28.12 -21.76
C LEU A 510 -21.61 27.07 -21.97
N ASP A 511 -22.86 27.51 -22.09
CA ASP A 511 -24.07 26.69 -22.18
C ASP A 511 -24.01 25.62 -23.30
N TRP A 512 -23.26 25.91 -24.37
CA TRP A 512 -23.03 24.98 -25.48
C TRP A 512 -22.22 23.73 -25.09
N LEU A 513 -21.47 23.76 -23.98
CA LEU A 513 -20.76 22.59 -23.42
C LEU A 513 -21.69 21.65 -22.65
N ALA A 514 -22.80 22.15 -22.11
CA ALA A 514 -23.74 21.36 -21.32
C ALA A 514 -24.27 20.10 -22.04
N PRO A 515 -24.70 20.15 -23.32
CA PRO A 515 -25.12 18.94 -24.04
C PRO A 515 -23.96 17.96 -24.28
N LEU A 516 -22.73 18.44 -24.49
CA LEU A 516 -21.55 17.57 -24.66
C LEU A 516 -21.26 16.78 -23.37
N LEU A 517 -21.34 17.43 -22.22
CA LEU A 517 -21.19 16.75 -20.93
C LEU A 517 -22.30 15.72 -20.69
N ARG A 518 -23.53 16.00 -21.12
CA ARG A 518 -24.65 15.05 -21.03
C ARG A 518 -24.47 13.84 -21.93
N LEU A 519 -23.87 14.00 -23.11
CA LEU A 519 -23.51 12.87 -23.95
C LEU A 519 -22.48 11.95 -23.27
N LEU A 520 -21.57 12.50 -22.45
CA LEU A 520 -20.62 11.71 -21.67
C LEU A 520 -21.28 10.92 -20.52
N ILE A 521 -22.46 11.33 -20.04
CA ILE A 521 -23.18 10.59 -18.99
C ILE A 521 -23.59 9.19 -19.47
N VAL A 522 -23.97 9.03 -20.74
CA VAL A 522 -24.44 7.74 -21.29
C VAL A 522 -23.38 6.62 -21.15
N PRO A 523 -22.14 6.77 -21.65
CA PRO A 523 -21.11 5.74 -21.46
C PRO A 523 -20.70 5.58 -19.99
N VAL A 524 -20.79 6.62 -19.16
CA VAL A 524 -20.51 6.53 -17.71
C VAL A 524 -21.59 5.70 -17.00
N ALA A 525 -22.87 5.93 -17.30
CA ALA A 525 -23.98 5.14 -16.78
C ALA A 525 -23.86 3.67 -17.24
N ALA A 526 -23.48 3.42 -18.49
CA ALA A 526 -23.20 2.06 -18.96
C ALA A 526 -22.07 1.39 -18.14
N ALA A 527 -20.97 2.12 -17.86
CA ALA A 527 -19.89 1.64 -17.00
C ALA A 527 -20.38 1.34 -15.56
N LYS A 528 -21.25 2.18 -15.00
CA LYS A 528 -21.90 1.98 -13.70
C LYS A 528 -22.68 0.66 -13.66
N PHE A 529 -23.52 0.39 -14.66
CA PHE A 529 -24.29 -0.86 -14.74
C PHE A 529 -23.41 -2.10 -14.99
N ILE A 530 -22.34 -1.97 -15.77
CA ILE A 530 -21.34 -3.05 -15.92
C ILE A 530 -20.68 -3.34 -14.57
N GLY A 531 -20.30 -2.31 -13.82
CA GLY A 531 -19.76 -2.44 -12.45
C GLY A 531 -20.75 -3.13 -11.51
N LEU A 532 -22.03 -2.75 -11.56
CA LEU A 532 -23.09 -3.37 -10.76
C LEU A 532 -23.26 -4.86 -11.10
N GLY A 533 -23.33 -5.19 -12.39
CA GLY A 533 -23.41 -6.58 -12.86
C GLY A 533 -22.20 -7.42 -12.42
N GLY A 534 -20.99 -6.83 -12.48
CA GLY A 534 -19.78 -7.45 -11.96
C GLY A 534 -19.83 -7.68 -10.44
N CYS A 535 -20.34 -6.71 -9.67
CA CYS A 535 -20.54 -6.86 -8.23
C CYS A 535 -21.50 -8.01 -7.90
N ALA A 536 -22.63 -8.09 -8.59
CA ALA A 536 -23.61 -9.16 -8.43
C ALA A 536 -23.02 -10.54 -8.78
N MET A 537 -22.27 -10.63 -9.88
CA MET A 537 -21.59 -11.85 -10.30
C MET A 537 -20.53 -12.31 -9.29
N LEU A 538 -19.71 -11.38 -8.79
CA LEU A 538 -18.70 -11.67 -7.76
C LEU A 538 -19.36 -12.18 -6.48
N PHE A 539 -20.41 -11.50 -6.02
CA PHE A 539 -21.18 -11.91 -4.85
C PHE A 539 -21.73 -13.33 -5.01
N TRP A 540 -22.38 -13.61 -6.14
CA TRP A 540 -22.91 -14.94 -6.45
C TRP A 540 -21.83 -16.03 -6.49
N ARG A 541 -20.67 -15.73 -7.08
CA ARG A 541 -19.54 -16.66 -7.13
C ARG A 541 -18.99 -16.98 -5.75
N GLY A 542 -18.87 -15.97 -4.89
CA GLY A 542 -18.47 -16.13 -3.49
C GLY A 542 -19.49 -16.85 -2.60
N LEU A 543 -20.75 -16.98 -3.02
CA LEU A 543 -21.75 -17.84 -2.37
C LEU A 543 -21.66 -19.31 -2.81
N ARG A 544 -21.15 -19.57 -4.02
CA ARG A 544 -20.98 -20.93 -4.56
C ARG A 544 -19.65 -21.60 -4.19
N SER A 545 -18.68 -20.80 -3.76
CA SER A 545 -17.34 -21.24 -3.32
C SER A 545 -17.35 -21.50 -1.83
#